data_AF-A0A7X7QAS0-F1
#
_entry.id   AF-A0A7X7QAS0-F1
#
_cell.length_a   1.000
_cell.length_b   1.000
_cell.length_c   1.000
_cell.angle_alpha   90.00
_cell.angle_beta   90.00
_cell.angle_gamma   90.00
#
_symmetry.space_group_name_H-M   'P 1'
#
loop_
_entity.id
_entity.type
_entity.pdbx_description
1 polymer ?
#
loop_
_entity_poly.entity_id
_entity_poly.type
_entity_poly.pdbx_seq_one_letter_code
_entity_poly.pdbx_strand_id
1 'polypeptide(L)'
;MTDEGELQRVVQPDTGPSLDSAGEELTPEQKKARRVLIIGLVIAGLLLIGLIVLLVFMSIAAYQAAVTGQAPSGGAVVVSLLRDAAIIFVAFETIIIGVLLVILTIQIQSLVTLLREEIQPMLQSANDTFATVRGTTQFLSQNMVSPVMKWSGYVAGVRRVLHEVTGLPKGRHKGSR
;
A
#
# COMPACT_ATOMS: atom_id res chain seq x y z
N MET A 1 26.26 69.59 -51.44
CA MET A 1 27.08 68.51 -52.01
C MET A 1 27.45 67.61 -50.85
N THR A 2 26.81 66.43 -50.80
CA THR A 2 27.29 65.17 -50.18
C THR A 2 27.82 65.27 -48.74
N ASP A 3 27.08 64.90 -47.70
CA ASP A 3 26.56 63.55 -47.38
C ASP A 3 27.66 62.47 -47.42
N GLU A 4 27.59 61.50 -46.49
CA GLU A 4 28.47 60.32 -46.33
C GLU A 4 29.54 60.42 -45.21
N GLY A 5 29.10 60.40 -43.95
CA GLY A 5 29.98 60.15 -42.79
C GLY A 5 29.37 59.38 -41.61
N GLU A 6 28.06 59.14 -41.62
CA GLU A 6 27.30 58.52 -40.52
C GLU A 6 26.96 57.04 -40.81
N LEU A 7 27.93 56.23 -41.24
CA LEU A 7 27.75 54.77 -41.38
C LEU A 7 28.92 53.99 -40.79
N GLN A 8 29.26 54.29 -39.54
CA GLN A 8 29.95 53.34 -38.65
C GLN A 8 29.17 53.18 -37.35
N ARG A 9 27.89 52.79 -37.47
CA ARG A 9 27.23 52.02 -36.42
C ARG A 9 27.06 50.59 -36.94
N VAL A 10 28.19 49.90 -37.09
CA VAL A 10 28.19 48.44 -37.20
C VAL A 10 27.74 47.94 -35.84
N VAL A 11 26.44 47.65 -35.76
CA VAL A 11 25.87 46.73 -34.77
C VAL A 11 26.62 45.42 -34.94
N GLN A 12 27.60 45.18 -34.06
CA GLN A 12 28.12 43.85 -33.83
C GLN A 12 27.09 43.17 -32.93
N PRO A 13 26.34 42.15 -33.38
CA PRO A 13 25.76 41.22 -32.42
C PRO A 13 26.92 40.41 -31.87
N ASP A 14 27.42 40.79 -30.69
CA ASP A 14 28.16 39.87 -29.83
C ASP A 14 27.19 38.79 -29.35
N THR A 15 26.84 37.88 -30.25
CA THR A 15 26.30 36.56 -29.95
C THR A 15 27.42 35.55 -30.14
N GLY A 16 28.52 35.75 -29.41
CA GLY A 16 29.28 34.62 -28.91
C GLY A 16 28.43 33.90 -27.86
N PRO A 17 28.53 32.57 -27.70
CA PRO A 17 27.83 31.87 -26.63
C PRO A 17 28.29 32.50 -25.31
N SER A 18 27.41 33.29 -24.70
CA SER A 18 27.60 33.78 -23.35
C SER A 18 27.89 32.57 -22.50
N LEU A 19 29.09 32.56 -21.92
CA LEU A 19 29.48 31.66 -20.84
C LEU A 19 28.71 32.01 -19.56
N ASP A 20 27.39 32.21 -19.67
CA ASP A 20 26.47 31.78 -18.63
C ASP A 20 26.69 30.27 -18.58
N SER A 21 27.54 29.69 -17.73
CA SER A 21 27.30 29.62 -16.29
C SER A 21 25.82 29.45 -15.93
N ALA A 22 25.03 28.88 -16.85
CA ALA A 22 23.96 27.98 -16.51
C ALA A 22 24.64 26.83 -15.76
N GLY A 23 24.81 27.03 -14.45
CA GLY A 23 24.74 25.92 -13.53
C GLY A 23 23.44 25.23 -13.90
N GLU A 24 23.57 24.19 -14.72
CA GLU A 24 22.49 23.34 -15.16
C GLU A 24 21.87 22.85 -13.86
N GLU A 25 20.83 23.55 -13.42
CA GLU A 25 20.15 23.24 -12.18
C GLU A 25 19.53 21.89 -12.42
N LEU A 26 20.27 20.85 -12.04
CA LEU A 26 19.84 19.47 -12.16
C LEU A 26 18.43 19.43 -11.61
N THR A 27 17.49 19.11 -12.49
CA THR A 27 16.07 19.04 -12.14
C THR A 27 15.94 18.16 -10.89
N PRO A 28 14.99 18.44 -9.98
CA PRO A 28 14.86 17.72 -8.71
C PRO A 28 14.80 16.19 -8.91
N GLU A 29 14.32 15.73 -10.05
CA GLU A 29 14.29 14.32 -10.45
C GLU A 29 15.68 13.73 -10.72
N GLN A 30 16.54 14.44 -11.45
CA GLN A 30 17.91 14.01 -11.74
C GLN A 30 18.78 13.92 -10.47
N LYS A 31 18.59 14.84 -9.52
CA LYS A 31 19.29 14.81 -8.22
C LYS A 31 18.95 13.54 -7.42
N LYS A 32 17.67 13.10 -7.43
CA LYS A 32 17.22 11.89 -6.74
C LYS A 32 17.78 10.62 -7.40
N ALA A 33 17.70 10.51 -8.73
CA ALA A 33 18.26 9.38 -9.48
C ALA A 33 19.78 9.24 -9.26
N ARG A 34 20.51 10.37 -9.29
CA ARG A 34 21.95 10.40 -9.03
C ARG A 34 22.29 9.97 -7.61
N ARG A 35 21.51 10.38 -6.60
CA ARG A 35 21.74 9.95 -5.21
C ARG A 35 21.54 8.44 -5.05
N VAL A 36 20.51 7.86 -5.67
CA VAL A 36 20.29 6.41 -5.65
C VAL A 36 21.44 5.66 -6.32
N LEU A 37 21.92 6.15 -7.47
CA LEU A 37 23.08 5.58 -8.17
C LEU A 37 24.34 5.65 -7.30
N ILE A 38 24.64 6.80 -6.70
CA ILE A 38 25.81 6.98 -5.82
C ILE A 38 25.73 6.04 -4.62
N ILE A 39 24.57 5.91 -3.96
CA ILE A 39 24.38 4.99 -2.84
C ILE A 39 24.62 3.55 -3.28
N GLY A 40 24.06 3.14 -4.41
CA GLY A 40 24.30 1.80 -4.97
C GLY A 40 25.79 1.55 -5.24
N LEU A 41 26.49 2.53 -5.79
CA LEU A 41 27.93 2.44 -6.07
C LEU A 41 28.77 2.35 -4.79
N VAL A 42 28.44 3.13 -3.76
CA VAL A 42 29.13 3.06 -2.46
C VAL A 42 28.92 1.70 -1.80
N ILE A 43 27.69 1.17 -1.82
CA ILE A 43 27.37 -0.15 -1.29
C ILE A 43 28.15 -1.24 -2.04
N ALA A 44 28.13 -1.19 -3.38
CA ALA A 44 28.89 -2.14 -4.21
C ALA A 44 30.39 -2.05 -3.94
N GLY A 45 30.93 -0.82 -3.79
CA GLY A 45 32.33 -0.58 -3.45
C GLY A 45 32.71 -1.16 -2.08
N LEU A 46 31.90 -0.95 -1.04
CA LEU A 46 32.13 -1.52 0.29
C LEU A 46 32.10 -3.05 0.27
N LEU A 47 31.18 -3.64 -0.49
CA LEU A 47 31.12 -5.10 -0.70
C LEU A 47 32.40 -5.63 -1.35
N LEU A 48 32.88 -4.95 -2.40
CA LEU A 48 34.08 -5.33 -3.13
C LEU A 48 35.34 -5.19 -2.25
N ILE A 49 35.43 -4.11 -1.47
CA ILE A 49 36.50 -3.92 -0.47
C ILE A 49 36.48 -5.04 0.57
N GLY A 50 35.30 -5.40 1.10
CA GLY A 50 35.15 -6.51 2.04
C GLY A 50 35.63 -7.84 1.45
N LEU A 51 35.25 -8.13 0.19
CA LEU A 51 35.73 -9.31 -0.54
C LEU A 51 37.26 -9.30 -0.70
N ILE A 52 37.84 -8.16 -1.09
CA ILE A 52 39.30 -8.03 -1.27
C ILE A 52 40.02 -8.26 0.07
N VAL A 53 39.57 -7.61 1.15
CA VAL A 53 40.16 -7.79 2.50
C VAL A 53 40.11 -9.25 2.92
N LEU A 54 38.99 -9.94 2.65
CA LEU A 54 38.84 -11.35 2.95
C LEU A 54 39.82 -12.22 2.15
N LEU A 55 39.95 -11.98 0.84
CA LEU A 55 40.90 -12.69 -0.01
C LEU A 55 42.35 -12.44 0.43
N VAL A 56 42.69 -11.21 0.82
CA VAL A 56 44.03 -10.87 1.33
C VAL A 56 44.29 -11.58 2.65
N PHE A 57 43.34 -11.54 3.59
CA PHE A 57 43.45 -12.24 4.86
C PHE A 57 43.64 -13.74 4.66
N MET A 58 42.86 -14.34 3.77
CA MET A 58 42.95 -15.76 3.43
C MET A 58 44.27 -16.10 2.70
N SER A 59 44.77 -15.21 1.84
CA SER A 59 46.06 -15.35 1.17
C SER A 59 47.23 -15.34 2.16
N ILE A 60 47.23 -14.40 3.12
CA ILE A 60 48.24 -14.32 4.18
C ILE A 60 48.18 -15.57 5.07
N ALA A 61 46.98 -15.99 5.48
CA ALA A 61 46.79 -17.18 6.30
C ALA A 61 47.29 -18.46 5.59
N ALA A 62 46.99 -18.60 4.29
CA ALA A 62 47.46 -19.72 3.48
C ALA A 62 48.98 -19.70 3.29
N TYR A 63 49.58 -18.53 3.02
CA TYR A 63 51.03 -18.38 2.89
C TYR A 63 51.76 -18.77 4.18
N GLN A 64 51.29 -18.29 5.34
CA GLN A 64 51.89 -18.65 6.62
C GLN A 64 51.76 -20.15 6.94
N ALA A 65 50.59 -20.75 6.68
CA ALA A 65 50.38 -22.18 6.89
C ALA A 65 51.26 -23.06 6.00
N ALA A 66 51.55 -22.61 4.77
CA ALA A 66 52.48 -23.29 3.87
C ALA A 66 53.93 -23.25 4.40
N VAL A 67 54.36 -22.11 4.97
CA VAL A 67 55.71 -21.95 5.54
C VAL A 67 55.90 -22.74 6.84
N THR A 68 54.86 -22.89 7.66
CA THR A 68 54.95 -23.65 8.92
C THR A 68 54.72 -25.16 8.77
N GLY A 69 54.37 -25.62 7.57
CA GLY A 69 54.11 -27.04 7.28
C GLY A 69 52.74 -27.55 7.77
N GLN A 70 51.86 -26.68 8.25
CA GLN A 70 50.45 -27.00 8.58
C GLN A 70 49.50 -26.62 7.44
N ALA A 71 49.87 -26.92 6.20
CA ALA A 71 49.04 -26.60 5.05
C ALA A 71 47.63 -27.21 5.23
N PRO A 72 46.55 -26.40 5.21
CA PRO A 72 45.20 -26.91 5.40
C PRO A 72 44.86 -27.93 4.31
N SER A 73 44.17 -29.00 4.69
CA SER A 73 43.64 -29.96 3.72
C SER A 73 42.74 -29.24 2.73
N GLY A 74 42.73 -29.66 1.45
CA GLY A 74 41.98 -28.97 0.40
C GLY A 74 40.49 -28.76 0.75
N GLY A 75 39.89 -29.70 1.50
CA GLY A 75 38.53 -29.56 2.03
C GLY A 75 38.37 -28.42 3.04
N ALA A 76 39.33 -28.20 3.94
CA ALA A 76 39.28 -27.11 4.91
C ALA A 76 39.34 -25.73 4.23
N VAL A 77 40.10 -25.61 3.14
CA VAL A 77 40.18 -24.38 2.34
C VAL A 77 38.83 -24.05 1.71
N VAL A 78 38.19 -25.03 1.07
CA VAL A 78 36.87 -24.85 0.43
C VAL A 78 35.80 -24.48 1.46
N VAL A 79 35.79 -25.15 2.62
CA VAL A 79 34.83 -24.83 3.70
C VAL A 79 35.05 -23.42 4.25
N SER A 80 36.30 -22.97 4.40
CA SER A 80 36.60 -21.60 4.85
C SER A 80 36.09 -20.56 3.85
N LEU A 81 36.39 -20.73 2.56
CA LEU A 81 35.93 -19.85 1.49
C LEU A 81 34.40 -19.79 1.42
N LEU A 82 33.73 -20.93 1.57
CA LEU A 82 32.27 -21.00 1.54
C LEU A 82 31.63 -20.32 2.74
N ARG A 83 32.17 -20.53 3.95
CA ARG A 83 31.71 -19.86 5.18
C ARG A 83 31.85 -18.35 5.06
N ASP A 84 32.99 -17.89 4.60
CA ASP A 84 33.32 -16.48 4.46
C ASP A 84 32.43 -15.78 3.43
N ALA A 85 32.21 -16.41 2.26
CA ALA A 85 31.27 -15.93 1.26
C ALA A 85 29.83 -15.91 1.79
N ALA A 86 29.41 -16.94 2.53
CA ALA A 86 28.08 -17.00 3.13
C ALA A 86 27.87 -15.88 4.17
N ILE A 87 28.89 -15.54 4.97
CA ILE A 87 28.80 -14.44 5.94
C ILE A 87 28.62 -13.09 5.23
N ILE A 88 29.40 -12.81 4.18
CA ILE A 88 29.25 -11.57 3.40
C ILE A 88 27.87 -11.50 2.74
N PHE A 89 27.41 -12.61 2.16
CA PHE A 89 26.10 -12.68 1.51
C PHE A 89 24.97 -12.43 2.51
N VAL A 90 24.97 -13.11 3.65
CA VAL A 90 23.97 -12.93 4.71
C VAL A 90 24.03 -11.52 5.30
N ALA A 91 25.21 -10.95 5.50
CA ALA A 91 25.35 -9.56 5.96
C ALA A 91 24.75 -8.55 4.97
N PHE A 92 24.91 -8.76 3.67
CA PHE A 92 24.29 -7.92 2.65
C PHE A 92 22.76 -8.13 2.58
N GLU A 93 22.32 -9.38 2.58
CA GLU A 93 20.89 -9.74 2.56
C GLU A 93 20.14 -9.19 3.78
N THR A 94 20.73 -9.27 4.97
CA THR A 94 20.12 -8.74 6.21
C THR A 94 19.92 -7.22 6.16
N ILE A 95 20.77 -6.46 5.48
CA ILE A 95 20.54 -5.02 5.28
C ILE A 95 19.31 -4.81 4.40
N ILE A 96 19.18 -5.57 3.31
CA ILE A 96 18.03 -5.49 2.41
C ILE A 96 16.76 -5.87 3.16
N ILE A 97 16.76 -7.01 3.85
CA ILE A 97 15.62 -7.46 4.67
C ILE A 97 15.30 -6.40 5.74
N GLY A 98 16.30 -5.82 6.39
CA GLY A 98 16.11 -4.75 7.38
C GLY A 98 15.39 -3.53 6.80
N VAL A 99 15.80 -3.06 5.62
CA VAL A 99 15.11 -1.97 4.91
C VAL A 99 13.68 -2.37 4.53
N LEU A 100 13.49 -3.60 4.03
CA LEU A 100 12.15 -4.12 3.70
C LEU A 100 11.25 -4.18 4.94
N LEU A 101 11.78 -4.55 6.11
CA LEU A 101 11.03 -4.55 7.37
C LEU A 101 10.62 -3.14 7.81
N VAL A 102 11.50 -2.14 7.64
CA VAL A 102 11.15 -0.74 7.90
C VAL A 102 10.02 -0.30 6.98
N ILE A 103 10.14 -0.59 5.68
CA ILE A 103 9.10 -0.28 4.70
C ILE A 103 7.78 -1.00 5.06
N LEU A 104 7.82 -2.29 5.40
CA LEU A 104 6.65 -3.07 5.80
C LEU A 104 5.99 -2.48 7.05
N THR A 105 6.78 -2.03 8.02
CA THR A 105 6.26 -1.38 9.24
C THR A 105 5.49 -0.11 8.89
N ILE A 106 6.03 0.74 8.00
CA ILE A 106 5.35 1.95 7.52
C ILE A 106 4.07 1.58 6.76
N GLN A 107 4.10 0.53 5.93
CA GLN A 107 2.89 0.05 5.23
C GLN A 107 1.80 -0.38 6.19
N ILE A 108 2.15 -1.14 7.23
CA ILE A 108 1.19 -1.53 8.28
C ILE A 108 0.64 -0.30 8.99
N GLN A 109 1.46 0.71 9.30
CA GLN A 109 0.98 1.96 9.89
C GLN A 109 -0.05 2.66 8.99
N SER A 110 0.21 2.75 7.69
CA SER A 110 -0.74 3.31 6.73
C SER A 110 -2.05 2.53 6.70
N LEU A 111 -1.98 1.20 6.71
CA LEU A 111 -3.17 0.34 6.69
C LEU A 111 -4.00 0.49 7.98
N VAL A 112 -3.32 0.56 9.13
CA VAL A 112 -3.97 0.80 10.43
C VAL A 112 -4.62 2.19 10.46
N THR A 113 -3.96 3.19 9.87
CA THR A 113 -4.48 4.56 9.79
C THR A 113 -5.76 4.60 8.94
N LEU A 114 -5.73 4.02 7.73
CA LEU A 114 -6.91 3.91 6.86
C LEU A 114 -8.05 3.16 7.55
N LEU A 115 -7.75 2.05 8.23
CA LEU A 115 -8.77 1.29 8.95
C LEU A 115 -9.43 2.14 10.05
N ARG A 116 -8.65 2.92 10.80
CA ARG A 116 -9.14 3.75 11.91
C ARG A 116 -9.88 5.00 11.42
N GLU A 117 -9.38 5.64 10.38
CA GLU A 117 -9.88 6.94 9.92
C GLU A 117 -11.05 6.79 8.95
N GLU A 118 -11.10 5.72 8.15
CA GLU A 118 -12.13 5.53 7.13
C GLU A 118 -13.08 4.37 7.47
N ILE A 119 -12.54 3.19 7.80
CA ILE A 119 -13.36 1.98 7.95
C ILE A 119 -14.08 1.94 9.31
N GLN A 120 -13.43 2.35 10.40
CA GLN A 120 -14.03 2.34 11.73
C GLN A 120 -15.28 3.24 11.82
N PRO A 121 -15.30 4.48 11.28
CA PRO A 121 -16.52 5.29 11.21
C PRO A 121 -17.63 4.63 10.40
N MET A 122 -17.31 3.97 9.27
CA MET A 122 -18.32 3.25 8.47
C MET A 122 -18.97 2.11 9.26
N LEU A 123 -18.18 1.37 10.05
CA LEU A 123 -18.70 0.32 10.93
C LEU A 123 -19.62 0.89 12.01
N GLN A 124 -19.30 2.06 12.57
CA GLN A 124 -20.15 2.74 13.54
C GLN A 124 -21.47 3.18 12.89
N SER A 125 -21.44 3.83 11.73
CA SER A 125 -22.65 4.25 11.01
C SER A 125 -23.52 3.07 10.59
N ALA A 126 -22.91 1.93 10.23
CA ALA A 126 -23.64 0.70 9.96
C ALA A 126 -24.34 0.16 11.22
N ASN A 127 -23.67 0.21 12.38
CA ASN A 127 -24.27 -0.18 13.66
C ASN A 127 -25.45 0.73 14.04
N ASP A 128 -25.30 2.04 13.88
CA ASP A 128 -26.37 3.02 14.13
C ASP A 128 -27.55 2.82 13.17
N THR A 129 -27.27 2.45 11.91
CA THR A 129 -28.29 2.08 10.92
C THR A 129 -29.05 0.83 11.37
N PHE A 130 -28.35 -0.22 11.81
CA PHE A 130 -29.01 -1.42 12.32
C PHE A 130 -29.85 -1.14 13.56
N ALA A 131 -29.38 -0.30 14.48
CA ALA A 131 -30.16 0.13 15.65
C ALA A 131 -31.43 0.89 15.22
N THR A 132 -31.31 1.82 14.27
CA THR A 132 -32.44 2.61 13.74
C THR A 132 -33.45 1.75 12.99
N VAL A 133 -33.00 0.80 12.16
CA VAL A 133 -33.86 -0.11 11.40
C VAL A 133 -34.62 -1.06 12.35
N ARG A 134 -33.95 -1.59 13.38
CA ARG A 134 -34.61 -2.37 14.43
C ARG A 134 -35.64 -1.54 15.17
N GLY A 135 -35.29 -0.32 15.56
CA GLY A 135 -36.21 0.63 16.19
C GLY A 135 -37.43 0.88 15.33
N THR A 136 -37.25 1.21 14.06
CA THR A 136 -38.34 1.46 13.10
C THR A 136 -39.24 0.24 12.96
N THR A 137 -38.66 -0.95 12.83
CA THR A 137 -39.42 -2.21 12.77
C THR A 137 -40.21 -2.44 14.06
N GLN A 138 -39.62 -2.17 15.23
CA GLN A 138 -40.28 -2.30 16.51
C GLN A 138 -41.41 -1.28 16.70
N PHE A 139 -41.21 -0.02 16.28
CA PHE A 139 -42.24 1.02 16.29
C PHE A 139 -43.41 0.68 15.37
N LEU A 140 -43.14 0.22 14.13
CA LEU A 140 -44.20 -0.23 13.22
C LEU A 140 -44.92 -1.47 13.77
N SER A 141 -44.18 -2.42 14.35
CA SER A 141 -44.74 -3.64 14.94
C SER A 141 -45.70 -3.34 16.10
N GLN A 142 -45.25 -2.55 17.08
CA GLN A 142 -46.03 -2.28 18.30
C GLN A 142 -47.16 -1.28 18.03
N ASN A 143 -46.94 -0.26 17.18
CA ASN A 143 -47.85 0.86 17.05
C ASN A 143 -48.80 0.79 15.84
N MET A 144 -48.48 0.01 14.78
CA MET A 144 -49.32 -0.06 13.57
C MET A 144 -49.79 -1.47 13.21
N VAL A 145 -49.00 -2.51 13.47
CA VAL A 145 -49.40 -3.90 13.15
C VAL A 145 -50.34 -4.50 14.21
N SER A 146 -50.07 -4.25 15.50
CA SER A 146 -50.93 -4.73 16.60
C SER A 146 -52.38 -4.19 16.55
N PRO A 147 -52.61 -2.89 16.24
CA PRO A 147 -53.98 -2.38 16.07
C PRO A 147 -54.70 -2.99 14.86
N VAL A 148 -54.05 -3.09 13.69
CA VAL A 148 -54.72 -3.55 12.44
C VAL A 148 -55.23 -4.99 12.57
N MET A 149 -54.48 -5.86 13.26
CA MET A 149 -54.94 -7.22 13.62
C MET A 149 -56.19 -7.22 14.50
N LYS A 150 -56.28 -6.29 15.47
CA LYS A 150 -57.45 -6.18 16.36
C LYS A 150 -58.68 -5.63 15.63
N TRP A 151 -58.50 -4.65 14.74
CA TRP A 151 -59.60 -4.05 13.97
C TRP A 151 -60.21 -5.03 12.94
N SER A 152 -59.38 -5.81 12.23
CA SER A 152 -59.88 -6.80 11.28
C SER A 152 -60.66 -7.92 11.99
N GLY A 153 -60.19 -8.36 13.17
CA GLY A 153 -60.88 -9.33 14.02
C GLY A 153 -62.24 -8.84 14.51
N TYR A 154 -62.35 -7.57 14.92
CA TYR A 154 -63.62 -7.00 15.37
C TYR A 154 -64.64 -6.88 14.22
N VAL A 155 -64.22 -6.40 13.05
CA VAL A 155 -65.10 -6.30 11.86
C VAL A 155 -65.55 -7.68 11.39
N ALA A 156 -64.66 -8.68 11.40
CA ALA A 156 -65.01 -10.05 11.05
C ALA A 156 -65.98 -10.69 12.06
N GLY A 157 -65.77 -10.46 13.36
CA GLY A 157 -66.67 -10.89 14.43
C GLY A 157 -68.06 -10.26 14.33
N VAL A 158 -68.11 -8.93 14.13
CA VAL A 158 -69.37 -8.18 13.95
C VAL A 158 -70.14 -8.65 12.71
N ARG A 159 -69.46 -8.86 11.57
CA ARG A 159 -70.10 -9.42 10.37
C ARG A 159 -70.69 -10.80 10.61
N ARG A 160 -70.02 -11.65 11.39
CA ARG A 160 -70.50 -12.99 11.68
C ARG A 160 -71.71 -12.98 12.60
N VAL A 161 -71.69 -12.15 13.65
CA VAL A 161 -72.85 -11.96 14.54
C VAL A 161 -74.05 -11.39 13.77
N LEU A 162 -73.84 -10.38 12.92
CA LEU A 162 -74.91 -9.86 12.06
C LEU A 162 -75.48 -10.94 11.14
N HIS A 163 -74.62 -11.77 10.53
CA HIS A 163 -75.05 -12.84 9.64
C HIS A 163 -75.85 -13.93 10.38
N GLU A 164 -75.45 -14.30 11.60
CA GLU A 164 -76.15 -15.29 12.43
C GLU A 164 -77.51 -14.74 12.91
N VAL A 165 -77.57 -13.46 13.29
CA VAL A 165 -78.81 -12.79 13.76
C VAL A 165 -79.78 -12.51 12.60
N THR A 166 -79.28 -12.26 11.40
CA THR A 166 -80.12 -12.01 10.21
C THR A 166 -80.59 -13.29 9.49
N GLY A 167 -80.11 -14.47 9.90
CA GLY A 167 -80.73 -15.76 9.58
C GLY A 167 -80.90 -16.05 8.08
N LEU A 168 -79.87 -15.82 7.26
CA LEU A 168 -79.94 -16.09 5.82
C LEU A 168 -79.45 -17.51 5.47
N PRO A 169 -80.34 -18.42 5.02
CA PRO A 169 -79.94 -19.73 4.52
C PRO A 169 -79.37 -19.59 3.10
N LYS A 170 -78.12 -20.05 2.92
CA LYS A 170 -77.47 -20.14 1.62
C LYS A 170 -78.14 -21.24 0.79
N GLY A 171 -79.06 -20.84 -0.09
CA GLY A 171 -79.70 -21.70 -1.09
C GLY A 171 -78.66 -22.33 -2.02
N ARG A 172 -78.38 -23.62 -1.83
CA ARG A 172 -77.47 -24.40 -2.64
C ARG A 172 -78.19 -24.83 -3.92
N HIS A 173 -77.94 -24.14 -5.02
CA HIS A 173 -78.51 -24.50 -6.32
C HIS A 173 -77.84 -25.77 -6.86
N LYS A 174 -78.65 -26.83 -6.94
CA LYS A 174 -78.42 -28.10 -7.64
C LYS A 174 -79.29 -28.06 -8.89
N GLY A 175 -78.72 -28.31 -10.07
CA GLY A 175 -79.56 -28.55 -11.25
C GLY A 175 -78.87 -28.40 -12.60
N SER A 176 -78.37 -29.52 -13.10
CA SER A 176 -78.57 -30.08 -14.46
C SER A 176 -78.35 -29.25 -15.74
N ARG A 177 -77.47 -29.86 -16.56
CA ARG A 177 -77.24 -29.77 -18.02
C ARG A 177 -76.16 -28.81 -18.47
#